data_AF-A0A7S1F908-F1
#
_entry.id   AF-A0A7S1F908-F1
#
_cell.length_a   1.000
_cell.length_b   1.000
_cell.length_c   1.000
_cell.angle_alpha   90.00
_cell.angle_beta   90.00
_cell.angle_gamma   90.00
#
_symmetry.space_group_name_H-M   'P 1'
#
loop_
_entity.id
_entity.type
_entity.pdbx_description
1 polymer ?
#
loop_
_entity_poly.entity_id
_entity_poly.type
_entity_poly.pdbx_seq_one_letter_code
_entity_poly.pdbx_strand_id
1 'polypeptide(L)'
;AIRWSTLLPIGVYCFVMYTSISFTFGHHTRVSVFNSGMLVLLISLLFVGKRRLEVAERRFFMMVIGEKVLRAKAEFQLAAFSTYRQSAPSVASDMLDTAHITAQLDTIQAIGQREQWLLEEEELEVSAEKLGEGGFGVVLCGKFHGSPVAIKVQKMHREGSLAAL
;
A
#
# COMPACT_ATOMS: atom_id res chain seq x y z
N ALA A 1 -22.95 7.02 -2.72
CA ALA A 1 -23.95 7.68 -3.58
C ALA A 1 -24.27 9.12 -3.16
N ILE A 2 -24.24 9.44 -1.86
CA ILE A 2 -24.71 10.73 -1.28
C ILE A 2 -23.96 11.98 -1.80
N ARG A 3 -22.66 11.87 -2.17
CA ARG A 3 -21.85 13.02 -2.63
C ARG A 3 -22.21 13.57 -4.01
N TRP A 4 -22.81 12.77 -4.89
CA TRP A 4 -23.20 13.21 -6.24
C TRP A 4 -24.50 14.02 -6.22
N SER A 5 -25.37 13.72 -5.24
CA SER A 5 -26.63 14.43 -5.04
C SER A 5 -26.43 15.88 -4.60
N THR A 6 -25.27 16.24 -4.03
CA THR A 6 -24.96 17.62 -3.62
C THR A 6 -24.12 18.36 -4.64
N LEU A 7 -23.27 17.67 -5.40
CA LEU A 7 -22.39 18.33 -6.37
C LEU A 7 -23.16 18.84 -7.60
N LEU A 8 -24.12 18.06 -8.09
CA LEU A 8 -24.93 18.39 -9.26
C LEU A 8 -25.77 19.67 -9.05
N PRO A 9 -26.52 19.84 -7.94
CA PRO A 9 -27.24 21.08 -7.70
C PRO A 9 -26.32 22.28 -7.49
N ILE A 10 -25.13 22.10 -6.91
CA ILE A 10 -24.12 23.18 -6.79
C ILE A 10 -23.66 23.63 -8.19
N GLY A 11 -23.34 22.69 -9.09
CA GLY A 11 -22.93 23.02 -10.46
C GLY A 11 -24.03 23.75 -11.24
N VAL A 12 -25.27 23.28 -11.12
CA VAL A 12 -26.45 23.93 -11.73
C VAL A 12 -26.66 25.33 -11.15
N TYR A 13 -26.53 25.50 -9.82
CA TYR A 13 -26.65 26.80 -9.16
C TYR A 13 -25.59 27.79 -9.64
N CYS A 14 -24.33 27.37 -9.71
CA CYS A 14 -23.24 28.20 -10.22
C CYS A 14 -23.48 28.65 -11.68
N PHE A 15 -23.99 27.75 -12.53
CA PHE A 15 -24.33 28.09 -13.91
C PHE A 15 -25.48 29.11 -13.98
N VAL A 16 -26.58 28.87 -13.26
CA VAL A 16 -27.76 29.75 -13.25
C VAL A 16 -27.40 31.14 -12.71
N MET A 17 -26.62 31.22 -11.63
CA MET A 17 -26.14 32.50 -11.08
C MET A 17 -25.28 33.26 -12.09
N TYR A 18 -24.35 32.56 -12.74
CA TYR A 18 -23.47 33.16 -13.74
C TYR A 18 -24.25 33.69 -14.96
N THR A 19 -25.19 32.90 -15.50
CA THR A 19 -26.00 33.32 -16.64
C THR A 19 -26.95 34.47 -16.29
N SER A 20 -27.50 34.49 -15.07
CA SER A 20 -28.39 35.57 -14.63
C SER A 20 -27.66 36.91 -14.52
N ILE A 21 -26.46 36.92 -13.92
CA ILE A 21 -25.63 38.14 -13.81
C ILE A 21 -25.14 38.58 -15.19
N SER A 22 -24.73 37.62 -16.03
CA SER A 22 -24.26 37.93 -17.37
C SER A 22 -25.36 38.48 -18.27
N PHE A 23 -26.62 38.09 -18.04
CA PHE A 23 -27.77 38.62 -18.77
C PHE A 23 -28.18 40.03 -18.31
N THR A 24 -28.09 40.31 -17.00
CA THR A 24 -28.47 41.63 -16.46
C THR A 24 -27.46 42.74 -16.75
N PHE A 25 -26.16 42.41 -16.81
CA PHE A 25 -25.08 43.39 -17.02
C PHE A 25 -24.38 43.27 -18.39
N GLY A 26 -24.73 42.27 -19.20
CA GLY A 26 -24.02 41.94 -20.44
C GLY A 26 -24.34 42.86 -21.61
N HIS A 27 -23.57 43.94 -21.79
CA HIS A 27 -23.69 44.84 -22.95
C HIS A 27 -23.17 44.21 -24.27
N HIS A 28 -22.40 43.11 -24.19
CA HIS A 28 -21.83 42.41 -25.35
C HIS A 28 -22.24 40.93 -25.39
N THR A 29 -23.39 40.67 -26.01
CA THR A 29 -24.04 39.34 -26.08
C THR A 29 -23.12 38.24 -26.62
N ARG A 30 -22.29 38.52 -27.63
CA ARG A 30 -21.38 37.52 -28.23
C ARG A 30 -20.32 37.00 -27.24
N VAL A 31 -19.74 37.89 -26.44
CA VAL A 31 -18.70 37.52 -25.45
C VAL A 31 -19.31 36.75 -24.30
N SER A 32 -20.51 37.15 -23.85
CA SER A 32 -21.25 36.47 -22.78
C SER A 32 -21.65 35.04 -23.15
N VAL A 33 -22.10 34.80 -24.39
CA VAL A 33 -22.45 33.46 -24.88
C VAL A 33 -21.21 32.58 -24.95
N PHE A 34 -20.08 33.09 -25.46
CA PHE A 34 -18.83 32.35 -25.53
C PHE A 34 -18.33 31.94 -24.12
N ASN A 35 -18.33 32.88 -23.18
CA ASN A 35 -17.90 32.61 -21.80
C ASN A 35 -18.84 31.62 -21.08
N SER A 36 -20.15 31.71 -21.33
CA SER A 36 -21.13 30.75 -20.80
C SER A 36 -20.89 29.34 -21.35
N GLY A 37 -20.58 29.21 -22.65
CA GLY A 37 -20.20 27.94 -23.26
C GLY A 37 -18.92 27.36 -22.66
N MET A 38 -17.89 28.19 -22.46
CA MET A 38 -16.66 27.80 -21.78
C MET A 38 -16.89 27.37 -20.33
N LEU A 39 -17.77 28.05 -19.59
CA LEU A 39 -18.13 27.68 -18.22
C LEU A 39 -18.81 26.30 -18.18
N VAL A 40 -19.75 26.03 -19.08
CA VAL A 40 -20.40 24.71 -19.18
C VAL A 40 -19.38 23.61 -19.48
N LEU A 41 -18.46 23.87 -20.41
CA LEU A 41 -17.39 22.94 -20.74
C LEU A 41 -16.52 22.65 -19.51
N LEU A 42 -16.05 23.68 -18.81
CA LEU A 42 -15.22 23.55 -17.60
C LEU A 42 -15.95 22.77 -16.51
N ILE A 43 -17.23 23.09 -16.26
CA ILE A 43 -18.05 22.35 -15.31
C ILE A 43 -18.12 20.88 -15.73
N SER A 44 -18.45 20.57 -16.99
CA SER A 44 -18.54 19.18 -17.46
C SER A 44 -17.23 18.40 -17.28
N LEU A 45 -16.08 19.02 -17.58
CA LEU A 45 -14.76 18.42 -17.42
C LEU A 45 -14.44 18.15 -15.94
N LEU A 46 -14.78 19.07 -15.04
CA LEU A 46 -14.62 18.87 -13.59
C LEU A 46 -15.48 17.72 -13.06
N PHE A 47 -16.73 17.62 -13.53
CA PHE A 47 -17.62 16.51 -13.16
C PHE A 47 -17.09 15.15 -13.65
N VAL A 48 -16.65 15.08 -14.91
CA VAL A 48 -16.06 13.86 -15.49
C VAL A 48 -14.76 13.50 -14.76
N GLY A 49 -13.87 14.48 -14.55
CA GLY A 49 -12.60 14.29 -13.84
C GLY A 49 -12.81 13.77 -12.42
N LYS A 50 -13.71 14.39 -11.66
CA LYS A 50 -14.06 13.93 -10.30
C LYS A 50 -14.63 12.51 -10.32
N ARG A 51 -15.43 12.15 -11.32
CA ARG A 51 -16.02 10.81 -11.43
C ARG A 51 -14.96 9.76 -11.70
N ARG A 52 -14.00 10.08 -12.57
CA ARG A 52 -12.85 9.20 -12.84
C ARG A 52 -11.99 9.02 -11.59
N LEU A 53 -11.74 10.10 -10.84
CA LEU A 53 -10.96 10.05 -9.60
C LEU A 53 -11.64 9.16 -8.54
N GLU A 54 -12.94 9.34 -8.31
CA GLU A 54 -13.67 8.53 -7.32
C GLU A 54 -13.70 7.05 -7.69
N VAL A 55 -13.85 6.73 -8.98
CA VAL A 55 -13.80 5.34 -9.45
C VAL A 55 -12.39 4.76 -9.26
N ALA A 56 -11.35 5.53 -9.55
CA ALA A 56 -9.96 5.12 -9.33
C ALA A 56 -9.67 4.88 -7.84
N GLU A 57 -10.09 5.80 -6.97
CA GLU A 57 -9.94 5.70 -5.52
C GLU A 57 -10.63 4.43 -4.98
N ARG A 58 -11.86 4.14 -5.42
CA ARG A 58 -12.58 2.92 -5.01
C ARG A 58 -11.89 1.65 -5.48
N ARG A 59 -11.34 1.65 -6.70
CA ARG A 59 -10.58 0.50 -7.21
C ARG A 59 -9.32 0.27 -6.37
N PHE A 60 -8.60 1.33 -6.06
CA PHE A 60 -7.42 1.28 -5.21
C PHE A 60 -7.78 0.79 -3.80
N PHE A 61 -8.85 1.32 -3.22
CA PHE A 61 -9.33 0.89 -1.90
C PHE A 61 -9.71 -0.59 -1.87
N MET A 62 -10.40 -1.08 -2.89
CA MET A 62 -10.74 -2.51 -3.01
C MET A 62 -9.50 -3.39 -3.15
N MET A 63 -8.48 -2.93 -3.90
CA MET A 63 -7.20 -3.63 -4.01
C MET A 63 -6.52 -3.73 -2.64
N VAL A 64 -6.44 -2.64 -1.90
CA VAL A 64 -5.84 -2.61 -0.55
C VAL A 64 -6.62 -3.52 0.41
N ILE A 65 -7.95 -3.49 0.40
CA ILE A 65 -8.74 -4.41 1.22
C ILE A 65 -8.45 -5.86 0.83
N GLY A 66 -8.37 -6.17 -0.46
CA GLY A 66 -8.02 -7.50 -0.95
C GLY A 66 -6.67 -7.98 -0.40
N GLU A 67 -5.64 -7.14 -0.46
CA GLU A 67 -4.32 -7.42 0.12
C GLU A 67 -4.41 -7.66 1.64
N LYS A 68 -5.14 -6.82 2.37
CA LYS A 68 -5.30 -6.97 3.83
C LYS A 68 -6.02 -8.27 4.20
N VAL A 69 -7.03 -8.68 3.42
CA VAL A 69 -7.74 -9.95 3.62
C VAL A 69 -6.81 -11.13 3.35
N LEU A 70 -5.98 -11.07 2.30
CA LEU A 70 -4.97 -12.09 2.01
C LEU A 70 -3.96 -12.21 3.16
N ARG A 71 -3.41 -11.08 3.64
CA ARG A 71 -2.50 -11.05 4.78
C ARG A 71 -3.15 -11.63 6.05
N ALA A 72 -4.38 -11.25 6.37
CA ALA A 72 -5.10 -11.79 7.53
C ALA A 72 -5.34 -13.31 7.42
N LYS A 73 -5.63 -13.81 6.21
CA LYS A 73 -5.78 -15.25 5.95
C LYS A 73 -4.46 -15.99 6.13
N ALA A 74 -3.35 -15.43 5.63
CA ALA A 74 -2.02 -16.00 5.82
C ALA A 74 -1.62 -16.02 7.30
N GLU A 75 -1.84 -14.93 8.03
CA GLU A 75 -1.62 -14.84 9.48
C GLU A 75 -2.48 -15.86 10.25
N PHE A 76 -3.74 -16.06 9.87
CA PHE A 76 -4.59 -17.08 10.47
C PHE A 76 -4.06 -18.51 10.23
N GLN A 77 -3.61 -18.81 9.01
CA GLN A 77 -2.99 -20.10 8.70
C GLN A 77 -1.77 -20.33 9.59
N LEU A 78 -0.89 -19.33 9.71
CA LEU A 78 0.30 -19.41 10.57
C LEU A 78 -0.05 -19.54 12.05
N ALA A 79 -1.08 -18.84 12.53
CA ALA A 79 -1.56 -18.95 13.91
C ALA A 79 -2.14 -20.34 14.22
N ALA A 80 -2.83 -20.96 13.26
CA ALA A 80 -3.31 -22.33 13.41
C ALA A 80 -2.14 -23.33 13.54
N PHE A 81 -1.07 -23.14 12.76
CA PHE A 81 0.15 -23.94 12.89
C PHE A 81 0.91 -23.70 14.20
N SER A 82 0.99 -22.44 14.68
CA SER A 82 1.69 -22.11 15.92
C SER A 82 0.97 -22.61 17.17
N THR A 83 -0.36 -22.75 17.13
CA THR A 83 -1.14 -23.30 18.25
C THR A 83 -0.78 -24.77 18.53
N TYR A 84 -0.42 -25.56 17.50
CA TYR A 84 0.09 -26.93 17.68
C TYR A 84 1.43 -26.97 18.44
N ARG A 85 2.23 -25.90 18.38
CA ARG A 85 3.49 -25.76 19.14
C ARG A 85 3.28 -25.45 20.63
N GLN A 86 2.14 -24.87 21.03
CA GLN A 86 1.92 -24.42 22.41
C GLN A 86 1.49 -25.53 23.39
N SER A 87 1.34 -26.77 22.93
CA SER A 87 1.11 -27.94 23.80
C SER A 87 2.37 -28.73 24.14
N ALA A 88 3.55 -28.31 23.68
CA ALA A 88 4.81 -28.99 23.98
C ALA A 88 5.76 -28.08 24.80
N PRO A 89 6.39 -28.60 25.86
CA PRO A 89 7.30 -27.82 26.69
C PRO A 89 8.53 -27.38 25.91
N SER A 90 8.94 -26.15 26.21
CA SER A 90 10.06 -25.41 25.64
C SER A 90 11.42 -26.09 25.93
N VAL A 91 12.26 -26.19 24.89
CA VAL A 91 13.74 -26.32 24.92
C VAL A 91 14.39 -27.60 25.49
N ALA A 92 13.79 -28.80 25.42
CA ALA A 92 14.52 -30.00 25.86
C ALA A 92 14.09 -31.36 25.28
N SER A 93 13.50 -31.43 24.07
CA SER A 93 13.27 -32.74 23.43
C SER A 93 14.00 -32.80 22.09
N ASP A 94 15.22 -33.30 22.21
CA ASP A 94 16.04 -33.91 21.18
C ASP A 94 15.23 -34.74 20.17
N MET A 95 15.54 -34.56 18.89
CA MET A 95 15.44 -35.57 17.82
C MET A 95 14.07 -36.13 17.37
N LEU A 96 12.90 -35.64 17.81
CA LEU A 96 11.64 -36.03 17.16
C LEU A 96 11.15 -34.98 16.16
N ASP A 97 11.26 -35.39 14.88
CA ASP A 97 10.54 -34.89 13.70
C ASP A 97 11.14 -33.69 12.93
N THR A 98 12.43 -33.77 12.63
CA THR A 98 13.11 -32.90 11.64
C THR A 98 12.35 -32.87 10.30
N ALA A 99 11.73 -33.98 9.90
CA ALA A 99 10.90 -34.07 8.70
C ALA A 99 9.61 -33.22 8.79
N HIS A 100 8.98 -33.18 9.96
CA HIS A 100 7.79 -32.35 10.20
C HIS A 100 8.15 -30.86 10.25
N ILE A 101 9.27 -30.52 10.90
CA ILE A 101 9.77 -29.14 10.97
C ILE A 101 10.17 -28.63 9.58
N THR A 102 10.85 -29.44 8.78
CA THR A 102 11.24 -29.08 7.40
C THR A 102 10.01 -28.88 6.51
N ALA A 103 9.02 -29.78 6.54
CA ALA A 103 7.77 -29.60 5.81
C ALA A 103 6.99 -28.32 6.24
N GLN A 104 7.04 -27.97 7.53
CA GLN A 104 6.46 -26.72 8.03
C GLN A 104 7.22 -25.49 7.53
N LEU A 105 8.56 -25.54 7.49
CA LEU A 105 9.39 -24.45 6.97
C LEU A 105 9.18 -24.26 5.47
N ASP A 106 9.04 -25.33 4.68
CA ASP A 106 8.72 -25.24 3.25
C ASP A 106 7.37 -24.55 3.02
N THR A 107 6.39 -24.86 3.87
CA THR A 107 5.07 -24.21 3.82
C THR A 107 5.15 -22.73 4.19
N ILE A 108 5.90 -22.38 5.25
CA ILE A 108 6.12 -21.00 5.67
C ILE A 108 6.88 -20.22 4.58
N GLN A 109 7.87 -20.84 3.94
CA GLN A 109 8.62 -20.26 2.84
C GLN A 109 7.70 -19.98 1.64
N ALA A 110 6.87 -20.96 1.25
CA ALA A 110 5.92 -20.78 0.15
C ALA A 110 4.90 -19.65 0.43
N ILE A 111 4.40 -19.57 1.67
CA ILE A 111 3.52 -18.46 2.08
C ILE A 111 4.28 -17.14 2.06
N GLY A 112 5.50 -17.10 2.61
CA GLY A 112 6.33 -15.91 2.69
C GLY A 112 6.72 -15.35 1.31
N GLN A 113 7.02 -16.22 0.35
CA GLN A 113 7.25 -15.81 -1.05
C GLN A 113 5.98 -15.28 -1.71
N ARG A 114 4.83 -15.98 -1.53
CA ARG A 114 3.55 -15.56 -2.12
C ARG A 114 3.08 -14.20 -1.61
N GLU A 115 3.26 -13.92 -0.32
CA GLU A 115 2.83 -12.67 0.32
C GLU A 115 3.93 -11.59 0.34
N GLN A 116 5.06 -11.82 -0.35
CA GLN A 116 6.23 -10.93 -0.41
C GLN A 116 6.78 -10.52 0.97
N TRP A 117 6.80 -11.47 1.92
CA TRP A 117 7.53 -11.31 3.19
C TRP A 117 8.96 -11.82 3.09
N LEU A 118 9.21 -12.77 2.18
CA LEU A 118 10.54 -13.23 1.80
C LEU A 118 10.88 -12.58 0.48
N LEU A 119 11.98 -11.84 0.46
CA LEU A 119 12.50 -11.14 -0.70
C LEU A 119 13.61 -11.98 -1.34
N GLU A 120 13.73 -11.90 -2.65
CA GLU A 120 14.88 -12.44 -3.38
C GLU A 120 16.09 -11.50 -3.16
N GLU A 121 17.30 -12.06 -3.16
CA GLU A 121 18.52 -11.27 -2.89
C GLU A 121 18.73 -10.21 -3.98
N GLU A 122 18.31 -10.52 -5.21
CA GLU A 122 18.39 -9.65 -6.38
C GLU A 122 17.48 -8.41 -6.28
N GLU A 123 16.45 -8.43 -5.44
CA GLU A 123 15.53 -7.30 -5.25
C GLU A 123 16.06 -6.26 -4.26
N LEU A 124 17.11 -6.60 -3.49
CA LEU A 124 17.61 -5.83 -2.36
C LEU A 124 19.09 -5.44 -2.52
N GLU A 125 19.35 -4.15 -2.67
CA GLU A 125 20.70 -3.60 -2.63
C GLU A 125 21.03 -3.16 -1.20
N VAL A 126 22.00 -3.81 -0.56
CA VAL A 126 22.46 -3.45 0.79
C VAL A 126 23.69 -2.54 0.70
N SER A 127 23.64 -1.36 1.34
CA SER A 127 24.80 -0.49 1.50
C SER A 127 25.50 -0.77 2.84
N ALA A 128 26.83 -0.56 2.88
CA ALA A 128 27.60 -0.60 4.12
C ALA A 128 27.36 0.62 5.02
N GLU A 129 26.65 1.64 4.52
CA GLU A 129 26.33 2.84 5.29
C GLU A 129 25.35 2.51 6.42
N LYS A 130 25.78 2.73 7.67
CA LYS A 130 25.00 2.48 8.87
C LYS A 130 24.13 3.70 9.21
N LEU A 131 22.82 3.47 9.35
CA LEU A 131 21.84 4.46 9.78
C LEU A 131 21.63 4.47 11.31
N GLY A 132 21.89 3.33 11.98
CA GLY A 132 21.71 3.25 13.43
C GLY A 132 22.11 1.90 14.02
N GLU A 133 22.25 1.83 15.35
CA GLU A 133 22.56 0.59 16.07
C GLU A 133 21.80 0.53 17.39
N GLY A 134 21.32 -0.65 17.76
CA GLY A 134 20.69 -0.91 19.05
C GLY A 134 21.10 -2.26 19.64
N GLY A 135 20.44 -2.66 20.73
CA GLY A 135 20.68 -3.96 21.39
C GLY A 135 20.34 -5.16 20.49
N PHE A 136 19.39 -5.01 19.58
CA PHE A 136 18.87 -6.10 18.73
C PHE A 136 19.58 -6.26 17.38
N GLY A 137 20.41 -5.31 16.96
CA GLY A 137 20.88 -5.28 15.58
C GLY A 137 21.53 -3.97 15.16
N VAL A 138 21.93 -3.93 13.89
CA VAL A 138 22.35 -2.72 13.19
C VAL A 138 21.37 -2.41 12.06
N VAL A 139 21.16 -1.14 11.78
CA VAL A 139 20.31 -0.66 10.68
C VAL A 139 21.21 -0.07 9.62
N LEU A 140 21.13 -0.63 8.41
CA LEU A 140 21.88 -0.23 7.23
C LEU A 140 20.97 0.51 6.25
N CYS A 141 21.57 1.36 5.43
CA CYS A 141 20.90 1.93 4.26
C CYS A 141 20.85 0.89 3.14
N GLY A 142 19.82 0.92 2.31
CA GLY A 142 19.75 0.08 1.14
C GLY A 142 18.71 0.56 0.15
N LYS A 143 18.49 -0.21 -0.91
CA LYS A 143 17.42 0.02 -1.87
C LYS A 143 16.63 -1.25 -2.12
N PHE A 144 15.32 -1.11 -2.22
CA PHE A 144 14.40 -2.15 -2.67
C PHE A 144 13.74 -1.67 -3.95
N HIS A 145 13.98 -2.36 -5.07
CA HIS A 145 13.61 -1.90 -6.43
C HIS A 145 13.95 -0.42 -6.69
N GLY A 146 15.17 -0.01 -6.32
CA GLY A 146 15.65 1.37 -6.48
C GLY A 146 15.10 2.40 -5.47
N SER A 147 14.13 2.02 -4.62
CA SER A 147 13.59 2.91 -3.58
C SER A 147 14.42 2.81 -2.30
N PRO A 148 14.84 3.94 -1.69
CA PRO A 148 15.67 3.92 -0.49
C PRO A 148 14.91 3.32 0.71
N VAL A 149 15.53 2.37 1.41
CA VAL A 149 14.98 1.65 2.55
C VAL A 149 15.99 1.51 3.67
N ALA A 150 15.50 1.21 4.88
CA ALA A 150 16.33 0.89 6.04
C ALA A 150 16.29 -0.63 6.28
N ILE A 151 17.45 -1.28 6.28
CA ILE A 151 17.61 -2.72 6.40
C ILE A 151 18.11 -3.03 7.82
N LYS A 152 17.30 -3.73 8.63
CA LYS A 152 17.68 -4.11 9.99
C LYS A 152 18.27 -5.51 9.99
N VAL A 153 19.55 -5.63 10.30
CA VAL A 153 20.24 -6.91 10.42
C VAL A 153 20.50 -7.24 11.89
N GLN A 154 20.41 -8.52 12.24
CA GLN A 154 20.72 -8.98 13.59
C GLN A 154 22.24 -9.00 13.81
N LYS A 155 22.68 -8.66 15.03
CA LYS A 155 24.06 -8.93 15.44
C LYS A 155 24.19 -10.44 15.60
N MET A 156 24.93 -11.11 14.72
CA MET A 156 25.24 -12.52 14.96
C MET A 156 25.93 -12.63 16.32
N HIS A 157 25.38 -13.46 17.22
CA HIS A 157 26.07 -13.84 18.44
C HIS A 157 27.32 -14.61 18.01
N ARG A 158 28.47 -13.96 18.15
CA ARG A 158 29.75 -14.41 17.60
C ARG A 158 30.26 -15.61 18.41
N GLU A 159 29.79 -16.80 18.08
CA GLU A 159 30.61 -18.01 18.20
C GLU A 159 31.13 -18.37 16.80
N GLY A 160 32.37 -17.94 16.52
CA GLY A 160 33.21 -18.54 15.51
C GLY A 160 32.88 -18.25 14.03
N SER A 161 33.72 -17.39 13.44
CA SER A 161 34.06 -17.36 12.02
C SER A 161 33.00 -16.84 11.03
N LEU A 162 33.27 -15.63 10.52
CA LEU A 162 33.43 -15.37 9.08
C LEU A 162 33.89 -13.92 8.93
N ALA A 163 35.21 -13.74 9.00
CA ALA A 163 35.88 -12.62 8.37
C ALA A 163 36.08 -13.01 6.91
N ALA A 164 35.34 -12.39 6.00
CA ALA A 164 35.66 -12.14 4.58
C ALA A 164 34.38 -11.92 3.78
N LEU A 165 33.85 -10.70 3.86
CA LEU A 165 33.32 -9.92 2.74
C LEU A 165 33.73 -8.46 2.99
#